data_AF-A0A7L2SVD1-F1
#
_entry.id   AF-A0A7L2SVD1-F1
#
_cell.length_a   1.000
_cell.length_b   1.000
_cell.length_c   1.000
_cell.angle_alpha   90.00
_cell.angle_beta   90.00
_cell.angle_gamma   90.00
#
_symmetry.space_group_name_H-M   'P 1'
#
loop_
_entity.id
_entity.type
_entity.pdbx_description
1 polymer ?
#
loop_
_entity_poly.entity_id
_entity_poly.type
_entity_poly.pdbx_seq_one_letter_code
_entity_poly.pdbx_strand_id
1 'polypeptide(L)'
;SIAILLYLVQKFKTPDHWYPSDLQKRARVDEYLSWQHANIRAKGSKLFLTKVLLPLLTGQPLPPEKLEFATEELNVALKQFEEKFLQDKPFIAGSEISLADLVALVELMQVSTSPSSAGY
;
A
#
# COMPACT_ATOMS: atom_id res chain seq x y z
N SER A 1 -11.27 -5.44 -0.57
CA SER A 1 -11.47 -4.46 0.52
C SER A 1 -12.10 -3.17 0.00
N ILE A 2 -11.62 -2.58 -1.10
CA ILE A 2 -12.02 -1.24 -1.57
C ILE A 2 -13.54 -1.04 -1.72
N ALA A 3 -14.23 -1.94 -2.41
CA ALA A 3 -15.68 -1.81 -2.59
C ALA A 3 -16.47 -1.77 -1.27
N ILE A 4 -16.01 -2.52 -0.25
CA ILE A 4 -16.61 -2.52 1.08
C ILE A 4 -16.35 -1.18 1.79
N LEU A 5 -15.12 -0.65 1.71
CA LEU A 5 -14.81 0.67 2.28
C LEU A 5 -15.67 1.78 1.66
N LEU A 6 -15.83 1.77 0.32
CA LEU A 6 -16.70 2.71 -0.39
C LEU A 6 -18.17 2.56 0.00
N TYR A 7 -18.65 1.33 0.19
CA TYR A 7 -20.01 1.07 0.70
C TYR A 7 -20.18 1.63 2.11
N LEU A 8 -19.22 1.42 3.01
CA LEU A 8 -19.30 1.89 4.40
C LEU A 8 -19.31 3.42 4.45
N VAL A 9 -18.42 4.08 3.70
CA VAL A 9 -18.39 5.55 3.62
C VAL A 9 -19.73 6.12 3.17
N GLN A 10 -20.33 5.54 2.12
CA GLN A 10 -21.63 5.98 1.60
C GLN A 10 -22.79 5.66 2.56
N LYS A 11 -22.85 4.44 3.09
CA LYS A 11 -23.92 3.98 3.98
C LYS A 11 -23.99 4.79 5.26
N PHE A 12 -22.83 5.05 5.86
CA PHE A 12 -22.73 5.72 7.16
C PHE A 12 -22.52 7.22 7.05
N LYS A 13 -22.47 7.78 5.83
CA LYS A 13 -22.30 9.22 5.58
C LYS A 13 -21.11 9.78 6.38
N THR A 14 -19.97 9.10 6.28
CA THR A 14 -18.76 9.52 7.00
C THR A 14 -18.35 10.94 6.59
N PRO A 15 -17.53 11.64 7.40
CA PRO A 15 -17.01 12.95 7.02
C PRO A 15 -16.43 12.98 5.59
N ASP A 16 -16.67 14.08 4.87
CA ASP A 16 -16.41 14.19 3.42
C ASP A 16 -14.95 13.87 3.04
N HIS A 17 -13.99 14.26 3.89
CA HIS A 17 -12.56 14.04 3.65
C HIS A 17 -12.18 12.56 3.40
N TRP A 18 -12.94 11.59 3.93
CA TRP A 18 -12.69 10.17 3.69
C TRP A 18 -12.89 9.78 2.22
N TYR A 19 -13.91 10.33 1.57
CA TYR A 19 -14.20 10.13 0.15
C TYR A 19 -14.82 11.40 -0.44
N PRO A 20 -13.97 12.40 -0.78
CA PRO A 20 -14.40 13.77 -1.04
C PRO A 20 -15.49 13.88 -2.10
N SER A 21 -16.41 14.83 -1.94
CA SER A 21 -17.40 15.19 -2.96
C SER A 21 -16.79 15.96 -4.14
N ASP A 22 -15.70 16.68 -3.90
CA ASP A 22 -14.89 17.28 -4.96
C ASP A 22 -14.35 16.20 -5.92
N LEU A 23 -14.68 16.34 -7.20
CA LEU A 23 -14.39 15.32 -8.21
C LEU A 23 -12.90 15.10 -8.42
N GLN A 24 -12.07 16.14 -8.31
CA GLN A 24 -10.63 16.02 -8.53
C GLN A 24 -9.94 15.34 -7.35
N LYS A 25 -10.31 15.70 -6.12
CA LYS A 25 -9.83 15.01 -4.91
C LYS A 25 -10.29 13.56 -4.89
N ARG A 26 -11.55 13.28 -5.24
CA ARG A 26 -12.07 11.92 -5.36
C ARG A 26 -11.31 11.10 -6.40
N ALA A 27 -11.03 11.67 -7.57
CA ALA A 27 -10.26 11.00 -8.61
C ALA A 27 -8.86 10.61 -8.13
N ARG A 28 -8.20 11.43 -7.30
CA ARG A 28 -6.90 11.09 -6.69
C ARG A 28 -7.01 9.93 -5.69
N VAL A 29 -8.09 9.91 -4.89
CA VAL A 29 -8.39 8.77 -4.00
C VAL A 29 -8.58 7.51 -4.83
N ASP A 30 -9.47 7.55 -5.83
CA ASP A 30 -9.76 6.40 -6.69
C ASP A 30 -8.53 5.89 -7.46
N GLU A 31 -7.70 6.82 -7.97
CA GLU A 31 -6.44 6.48 -8.63
C GLU A 31 -5.54 5.65 -7.72
N TYR A 32 -5.32 6.10 -6.48
CA TYR A 32 -4.51 5.36 -5.53
C TYR A 32 -5.14 4.00 -5.17
N LEU A 33 -6.44 3.98 -4.85
CA LEU A 33 -7.16 2.77 -4.45
C LEU A 33 -7.13 1.69 -5.55
N SER A 34 -7.16 2.09 -6.82
CA SER A 34 -6.96 1.22 -7.98
C SER A 34 -5.50 0.77 -8.10
N TRP A 35 -4.57 1.71 -8.12
CA TRP A 35 -3.14 1.46 -8.35
C TRP A 35 -2.51 0.53 -7.30
N GLN A 36 -2.87 0.69 -6.02
CA GLN A 36 -2.20 -0.05 -4.93
C GLN A 36 -2.34 -1.58 -5.05
N HIS A 37 -3.41 -2.08 -5.69
CA HIS A 37 -3.68 -3.51 -5.78
C HIS A 37 -2.58 -4.27 -6.49
N ALA A 38 -2.13 -3.74 -7.64
CA ALA A 38 -1.08 -4.35 -8.45
C ALA A 38 0.33 -3.88 -8.03
N ASN A 39 0.43 -2.93 -7.11
CA ASN A 39 1.69 -2.33 -6.70
C ASN A 39 2.01 -2.71 -5.25
N ILE A 40 1.88 -1.77 -4.30
CA ILE A 40 2.33 -1.99 -2.91
C ILE A 40 1.75 -3.29 -2.34
N ARG A 41 0.45 -3.56 -2.53
CA ARG A 41 -0.18 -4.79 -2.00
C ARG A 41 0.39 -6.06 -2.61
N ALA A 42 0.38 -6.17 -3.94
CA ALA A 42 0.87 -7.37 -4.62
C ALA A 42 2.37 -7.60 -4.36
N LYS A 43 3.19 -6.55 -4.48
CA LYS A 43 4.64 -6.61 -4.33
C LYS A 43 5.05 -6.84 -2.88
N GLY A 44 4.40 -6.17 -1.92
CA GLY A 44 4.58 -6.40 -0.49
C GLY A 44 4.19 -7.83 -0.08
N SER A 45 3.06 -8.34 -0.62
CA SER A 45 2.64 -9.73 -0.39
C SER A 45 3.62 -10.73 -1.00
N LYS A 46 4.16 -10.46 -2.21
CA LYS A 46 5.19 -11.29 -2.85
C LYS A 46 6.47 -11.33 -2.01
N LEU A 47 6.92 -10.18 -1.50
CA LEU A 47 8.09 -10.13 -0.62
C LEU A 47 7.84 -10.90 0.68
N PHE A 48 6.69 -10.72 1.33
CA PHE A 48 6.32 -11.46 2.54
C PHE A 48 6.26 -12.97 2.29
N LEU A 49 5.63 -13.40 1.21
CA LEU A 49 5.57 -14.80 0.81
C LEU A 49 6.97 -15.39 0.62
N THR A 50 7.84 -14.68 -0.11
CA THR A 50 9.21 -15.09 -0.44
C THR A 50 10.09 -15.13 0.80
N LYS A 51 10.02 -14.10 1.65
CA LYS A 51 10.93 -13.93 2.79
C LYS A 51 10.50 -14.72 4.03
N VAL A 52 9.19 -14.84 4.28
CA VAL A 52 8.65 -15.33 5.54
C VAL A 52 7.92 -16.65 5.34
N LEU A 53 6.84 -16.64 4.55
CA LEU A 53 5.92 -17.79 4.51
C LEU A 53 6.54 -19.02 3.84
N LEU A 54 7.20 -18.87 2.69
CA LEU A 54 7.81 -20.01 1.99
C LEU A 54 8.93 -20.66 2.82
N PRO A 55 9.90 -19.92 3.40
CA PRO A 55 10.90 -20.53 4.28
C PRO A 55 10.30 -21.23 5.50
N LEU A 56 9.24 -20.68 6.10
CA LEU A 56 8.54 -21.34 7.21
C LEU A 56 7.88 -22.66 6.78
N LEU A 57 7.32 -22.72 5.57
CA LEU A 57 6.65 -23.92 5.04
C LEU A 57 7.64 -24.98 4.54
N THR A 58 8.74 -24.58 3.91
CA THR A 58 9.71 -25.48 3.28
C THR A 58 10.85 -25.87 4.21
N GLY A 59 11.06 -25.11 5.29
CA GLY A 59 12.22 -25.26 6.19
C GLY A 59 13.54 -24.84 5.55
N GLN A 60 13.52 -24.23 4.36
CA GLN A 60 14.71 -23.85 3.60
C GLN A 60 14.60 -22.41 3.10
N PRO A 61 15.69 -21.61 3.17
CA PRO A 61 15.69 -20.28 2.60
C PRO A 61 15.53 -20.34 1.07
N LEU A 62 14.88 -19.33 0.51
CA LEU A 62 14.81 -19.17 -0.94
C LEU A 62 16.13 -18.64 -1.51
N PRO A 63 16.38 -18.83 -2.82
CA PRO A 63 17.53 -18.24 -3.49
C PRO A 63 17.60 -16.72 -3.28
N PRO A 64 18.77 -16.15 -2.92
CA PRO A 64 18.93 -14.71 -2.67
C PRO A 64 18.42 -13.84 -3.82
N GLU A 65 18.67 -14.26 -5.07
CA GLU A 65 18.23 -13.58 -6.29
C GLU A 65 16.72 -13.33 -6.35
N LYS A 66 15.90 -14.29 -5.86
CA LYS A 66 14.43 -14.13 -5.83
C LYS A 66 13.99 -13.11 -4.78
N LEU A 67 14.70 -13.08 -3.66
CA LEU A 67 14.42 -12.13 -2.58
C LEU A 67 14.83 -10.71 -3.00
N GLU A 68 16.00 -10.55 -3.61
CA GLU A 68 16.48 -9.29 -4.17
C GLU A 68 15.52 -8.75 -5.23
N PHE A 69 15.09 -9.60 -6.17
CA PHE A 69 14.12 -9.21 -7.19
C PHE A 69 12.78 -8.74 -6.59
N ALA A 70 12.23 -9.47 -5.63
CA ALA A 70 10.98 -9.07 -4.96
C ALA A 70 11.15 -7.77 -4.15
N THR A 71 12.33 -7.55 -3.57
CA THR A 71 12.67 -6.32 -2.85
C THR A 71 12.74 -5.13 -3.80
N GLU A 72 13.41 -5.28 -4.94
CA GLU A 72 13.54 -4.21 -5.93
C GLU A 72 12.18 -3.83 -6.53
N GLU A 73 11.34 -4.82 -6.87
CA GLU A 73 9.99 -4.53 -7.37
C GLU A 73 9.18 -3.68 -6.38
N LEU A 74 9.29 -3.99 -5.08
CA LEU A 74 8.63 -3.25 -4.01
C LEU A 74 9.23 -1.85 -3.86
N ASN A 75 10.57 -1.71 -3.87
CA ASN A 75 11.24 -0.41 -3.82
C ASN A 75 10.78 0.52 -4.95
N VAL A 76 10.63 0.01 -6.17
CA VAL A 76 10.07 0.78 -7.29
C VAL A 76 8.64 1.25 -7.00
N ALA A 77 7.81 0.42 -6.38
CA ALA A 77 6.45 0.82 -6.00
C ALA A 77 6.45 1.86 -4.85
N LEU A 78 7.33 1.72 -3.86
CA LEU A 78 7.47 2.68 -2.77
C LEU A 78 7.97 4.04 -3.29
N LYS A 79 8.93 4.03 -4.20
CA LYS A 79 9.37 5.25 -4.88
C LYS A 79 8.24 5.92 -5.65
N GLN A 80 7.44 5.15 -6.40
CA GLN A 80 6.26 5.69 -7.08
C GLN A 80 5.22 6.23 -6.08
N PHE A 81 5.04 5.58 -4.94
CA PHE A 81 4.17 6.08 -3.88
C PHE A 81 4.62 7.46 -3.39
N GLU A 82 5.89 7.61 -3.07
CA GLU A 82 6.48 8.86 -2.61
C GLU A 82 6.43 9.94 -3.69
N GLU A 83 6.92 9.68 -4.90
CA GLU A 83 7.09 10.70 -5.94
C GLU A 83 5.79 11.06 -6.68
N LYS A 84 4.83 10.13 -6.78
CA LYS A 84 3.57 10.37 -7.49
C LYS A 84 2.43 10.70 -6.54
N PHE A 85 2.23 9.90 -5.49
CA PHE A 85 1.01 9.96 -4.69
C PHE A 85 1.17 10.91 -3.49
N LEU A 86 2.20 10.71 -2.66
CA LEU A 86 2.40 11.51 -1.45
C LEU A 86 3.02 12.88 -1.78
N GLN A 87 4.13 12.90 -2.53
CA GLN A 87 4.92 14.08 -2.83
C GLN A 87 5.24 14.86 -1.53
N ASP A 88 5.18 16.19 -1.59
CA ASP A 88 5.38 17.08 -0.44
C ASP A 88 4.08 17.38 0.32
N LYS A 89 3.00 16.61 0.08
CA LYS A 89 1.69 16.81 0.71
C LYS A 89 1.59 16.03 2.02
N PRO A 90 0.78 16.48 2.98
CA PRO A 90 0.56 15.72 4.21
C PRO A 90 -0.23 14.42 3.99
N PHE A 91 -1.06 14.34 2.94
CA PHE A 91 -1.87 13.16 2.60
C PHE A 91 -1.95 12.97 1.07
N ILE A 92 -2.27 11.74 0.64
CA ILE A 92 -2.29 11.34 -0.78
C ILE A 92 -3.22 12.24 -1.60
N ALA A 93 -4.42 12.50 -1.07
CA ALA A 93 -5.44 13.29 -1.77
C ALA A 93 -5.34 14.80 -1.53
N GLY A 94 -4.40 15.29 -0.71
CA GLY A 94 -4.23 16.71 -0.43
C GLY A 94 -3.90 17.02 1.03
N SER A 95 -4.67 17.91 1.64
CA SER A 95 -4.44 18.45 2.99
C SER A 95 -5.10 17.64 4.12
N GLU A 96 -5.99 16.71 3.80
CA GLU A 96 -6.75 15.91 4.77
C GLU A 96 -6.62 14.42 4.46
N ILE A 97 -6.68 13.60 5.52
CA ILE A 97 -6.63 12.15 5.43
C ILE A 97 -7.84 11.61 4.63
N SER A 98 -7.63 10.56 3.85
CA SER A 98 -8.68 9.92 3.05
C SER A 98 -8.63 8.40 3.14
N LEU A 99 -9.55 7.73 2.45
CA LEU A 99 -9.48 6.27 2.26
C LEU A 99 -8.17 5.81 1.61
N ALA A 100 -7.56 6.64 0.76
CA ALA A 100 -6.28 6.31 0.15
C ALA A 100 -5.20 6.14 1.22
N ASP A 101 -5.13 7.07 2.18
CA ASP A 101 -4.14 7.05 3.25
C ASP A 101 -4.36 5.89 4.22
N LEU A 102 -5.62 5.59 4.56
CA LEU A 102 -5.96 4.44 5.38
C LEU A 102 -5.51 3.11 4.74
N VAL A 103 -5.76 2.95 3.44
CA VAL A 103 -5.31 1.76 2.71
C VAL A 103 -3.79 1.73 2.60
N ALA A 104 -3.15 2.87 2.31
CA ALA A 104 -1.69 2.96 2.25
C ALA A 104 -1.02 2.54 3.55
N LEU A 105 -1.50 3.06 4.68
CA LEU A 105 -0.96 2.73 6.00
C LEU A 105 -0.98 1.22 6.26
N VAL A 106 -2.10 0.56 6.01
CA VAL A 106 -2.24 -0.88 6.23
C VAL A 106 -1.26 -1.67 5.37
N GLU A 107 -1.10 -1.30 4.10
CA GLU A 107 -0.15 -1.97 3.20
C GLU A 107 1.31 -1.73 3.62
N LEU A 108 1.65 -0.50 4.02
CA LEU A 108 3.00 -0.15 4.46
C LEU A 108 3.37 -0.84 5.78
N MET A 109 2.44 -1.00 6.71
CA MET A 109 2.67 -1.74 7.95
C MET A 109 3.08 -3.21 7.69
N GLN A 110 2.51 -3.86 6.69
CA GLN A 110 2.90 -5.22 6.30
C GLN A 110 4.34 -5.26 5.77
N VAL A 111 4.77 -4.23 5.05
CA VAL A 111 6.15 -4.11 4.57
C VAL A 111 7.11 -3.84 5.74
N SER A 112 6.75 -2.91 6.63
CA SER A 112 7.57 -2.51 7.78
C SER A 112 7.67 -3.58 8.87
N THR A 113 6.78 -4.56 8.92
CA THR A 113 6.83 -5.68 9.89
C THR A 113 7.56 -6.91 9.33
N SER A 114 7.92 -6.90 8.04
CA SER A 114 8.79 -7.91 7.48
C SER A 114 10.20 -7.74 8.07
N PRO A 115 10.86 -8.80 8.59
CA PRO A 115 12.08 -8.72 9.41
C PRO A 115 13.36 -8.25 8.67
N SER A 116 13.26 -7.34 7.70
CA SER A 116 14.38 -6.59 7.09
C SER A 116 14.38 -5.12 7.44
N SER A 117 13.28 -4.58 7.97
CA SER A 117 13.17 -3.18 8.41
C SER A 117 13.81 -2.94 9.78
N ALA A 118 14.03 -4.00 10.56
CA ALA A 118 14.94 -3.99 11.69
C ALA A 118 16.37 -4.05 11.12
N GLY A 119 16.92 -2.88 10.80
CA GLY A 119 18.32 -2.76 10.43
C GLY A 119 19.21 -3.42 11.47
N TYR A 120 20.06 -4.33 11.02
CA TYR A 120 21.43 -4.43 11.51
C TYR A 120 22.28 -3.43 10.72
#